data_AF-A0A354V416-F1
#
_entry.id   AF-A0A354V416-F1
#
_cell.length_a   1.000
_cell.length_b   1.000
_cell.length_c   1.000
_cell.angle_alpha   90.00
_cell.angle_beta   90.00
_cell.angle_gamma   90.00
#
_symmetry.space_group_name_H-M   'P 1'
#
loop_
_entity.id
_entity.type
_entity.pdbx_description
1 polymer ?
#
loop_
_entity_poly.entity_id
_entity_poly.type
_entity_poly.pdbx_seq_one_letter_code
_entity_poly.pdbx_strand_id
1 'polypeptide(L)' 'MTMSLVADEPNGHPCAECTIRRLSVCAALDNAELRELEHLGRHVHFADCETVFAQDEMTTSFYNLREGIMLLYKLLP' A
#
# COMPACT_ATOMS: atom_id res chain seq x y z
N MET A 1 -16.49 -8.67 -5.47
CA MET A 1 -15.19 -8.30 -4.85
C MET A 1 -14.28 -9.51 -4.94
N THR A 2 -13.37 -9.51 -5.90
CA THR A 2 -12.42 -10.61 -6.09
C THR A 2 -11.10 -10.21 -5.45
N MET A 3 -10.81 -10.73 -4.27
CA MET A 3 -9.50 -10.58 -3.63
C MET A 3 -8.50 -11.47 -4.37
N SER A 4 -7.70 -10.89 -5.25
CA SER A 4 -6.58 -11.59 -5.87
C SER A 4 -5.39 -11.56 -4.91
N LEU A 5 -5.09 -12.71 -4.30
CA LEU A 5 -3.90 -12.91 -3.49
C LEU A 5 -2.75 -13.27 -4.44
N VAL A 6 -1.93 -12.30 -4.80
CA VAL A 6 -0.66 -12.57 -5.51
C VAL A 6 0.38 -12.87 -4.44
N ALA A 7 0.81 -14.13 -4.35
CA ALA A 7 1.92 -14.54 -3.50
C ALA A 7 3.25 -14.20 -4.22
N ASP A 8 4.06 -13.35 -3.59
CA ASP A 8 5.42 -13.01 -4.03
C ASP A 8 6.42 -14.07 -3.52
N GLU A 9 7.44 -14.41 -4.31
CA GLU A 9 8.36 -15.53 -4.07
C GLU A 9 9.42 -15.27 -2.98
N PRO A 10 9.88 -16.29 -2.22
CA PRO A 10 10.47 -16.10 -0.88
C PRO A 10 11.98 -15.75 -0.85
N ASN A 11 12.59 -15.37 -1.96
CA ASN A 11 14.07 -15.23 -2.03
C ASN A 11 14.58 -13.88 -2.55
N GLY A 12 13.69 -12.93 -2.84
CA GLY A 12 14.05 -11.55 -3.19
C GLY A 12 14.16 -10.65 -1.97
N HIS A 13 14.92 -9.56 -2.06
CA HIS A 13 14.76 -8.44 -1.14
C HIS A 13 13.37 -7.84 -1.36
N PRO A 14 12.45 -7.88 -0.36
CA PRO A 14 11.15 -7.26 -0.52
C PRO A 14 11.36 -5.80 -0.88
N CYS A 15 10.65 -5.35 -1.92
CA CYS A 15 10.78 -4.00 -2.47
C CYS A 15 12.12 -3.66 -3.16
N ALA A 16 12.97 -4.62 -3.57
CA ALA A 16 14.18 -4.32 -4.35
C ALA A 16 13.87 -3.56 -5.65
N GLU A 17 12.87 -4.01 -6.38
CA GLU A 17 12.40 -3.39 -7.64
C GLU A 17 11.30 -2.35 -7.42
N CYS A 18 11.01 -1.97 -6.16
CA CYS A 18 9.97 -1.00 -5.83
C CYS A 18 10.49 0.44 -5.99
N THR A 19 10.16 1.05 -7.11
CA THR A 19 10.59 2.42 -7.47
C THR A 19 10.13 3.48 -6.49
N ILE A 20 8.99 3.27 -5.83
CA ILE A 20 8.41 4.20 -4.85
C ILE A 20 8.94 4.00 -3.43
N ARG A 21 9.75 2.95 -3.16
CA ARG A 21 10.21 2.63 -1.80
C ARG A 21 10.83 3.84 -1.11
N ARG A 22 11.71 4.56 -1.79
CA ARG A 22 12.44 5.71 -1.23
C ARG A 22 11.54 6.91 -0.90
N LEU A 23 10.32 6.94 -1.43
CA LEU A 23 9.35 8.02 -1.24
C LEU A 23 8.18 7.60 -0.33
N SER A 24 8.18 6.35 0.13
CA SER A 24 7.09 5.74 0.89
C SER A 24 7.52 5.46 2.34
N VAL A 25 6.58 5.10 3.21
CA VAL A 25 6.86 4.83 4.64
C VAL A 25 7.87 3.70 4.83
N CYS A 26 7.95 2.78 3.87
CA CYS A 26 8.86 1.65 3.88
C CYS A 26 10.34 2.03 3.63
N ALA A 27 10.64 3.29 3.29
CA ALA A 27 12.01 3.79 3.15
C ALA A 27 12.82 3.68 4.46
N ALA A 28 12.15 3.82 5.61
CA ALA A 28 12.79 3.80 6.93
C ALA A 28 13.05 2.37 7.44
N LEU A 29 12.51 1.35 6.77
CA LEU A 29 12.53 -0.03 7.23
C LEU A 29 13.73 -0.80 6.67
N ASP A 30 14.34 -1.63 7.52
CA ASP A 30 15.35 -2.59 7.12
C ASP A 30 14.73 -3.82 6.41
N ASN A 31 15.57 -4.76 5.96
CA ASN A 31 15.09 -5.93 5.21
C ASN A 31 14.20 -6.88 6.05
N ALA A 32 14.43 -6.98 7.36
CA ALA A 32 13.61 -7.83 8.22
C ALA A 32 12.26 -7.18 8.47
N GLU A 33 12.25 -5.89 8.79
CA GLU A 33 11.02 -5.10 8.95
C GLU A 33 10.18 -5.06 7.67
N LEU A 34 10.82 -5.01 6.50
CA LEU A 34 10.12 -5.09 5.21
C LEU A 34 9.44 -6.43 4.97
N ARG A 35 10.07 -7.55 5.38
CA ARG A 35 9.45 -8.88 5.29
C ARG A 35 8.24 -8.98 6.20
N GLU A 36 8.34 -8.46 7.42
CA GLU A 36 7.20 -8.39 8.33
C GLU A 36 6.08 -7.51 7.77
N LEU A 37 6.42 -6.35 7.20
CA LEU A 37 5.44 -5.48 6.54
C LEU A 37 4.76 -6.17 5.36
N GLU A 38 5.50 -6.91 4.53
CA GLU A 38 4.95 -7.70 3.43
C GLU A 38 4.04 -8.82 3.94
N HIS A 39 4.44 -9.50 5.02
CA HIS A 39 3.66 -10.57 5.63
C HIS A 39 2.34 -10.09 6.25
N LEU A 40 2.36 -8.93 6.92
CA LEU A 40 1.17 -8.31 7.53
C LEU A 40 0.32 -7.54 6.52
N GLY A 41 0.95 -7.04 5.47
CA GLY A 41 0.35 -6.21 4.44
C GLY A 41 -0.58 -7.00 3.51
N ARG A 42 -1.39 -6.25 2.77
CA ARG A 42 -2.23 -6.80 1.70
C ARG A 42 -2.07 -5.95 0.46
N HIS A 43 -1.95 -6.59 -0.70
CA HIS A 43 -2.06 -5.91 -1.98
C HIS A 43 -3.52 -5.72 -2.33
N VAL A 44 -3.89 -4.48 -2.61
CA VAL A 44 -5.26 -4.08 -2.99
C VAL A 44 -5.20 -3.24 -4.26
N HIS A 45 -6.14 -3.49 -5.16
CA HIS A 45 -6.33 -2.72 -6.38
C HIS A 45 -7.69 -2.03 -6.30
N PHE A 46 -7.73 -0.79 -6.75
CA PHE A 46 -8.93 0.02 -6.84
C PHE A 46 -9.21 0.34 -8.30
N ALA A 47 -10.49 0.39 -8.68
CA ALA A 47 -10.90 0.83 -10.00
C ALA A 47 -10.73 2.36 -10.14
N ASP A 48 -10.74 2.84 -11.38
CA ASP A 48 -10.71 4.28 -11.65
C ASP A 48 -11.87 4.98 -10.94
N CYS A 49 -11.55 6.08 -10.25
CA CYS A 49 -12.48 6.88 -9.45
C CYS A 49 -13.17 6.13 -8.29
N GLU A 50 -12.68 4.96 -7.87
CA GLU A 50 -13.16 4.27 -6.66
C GLU A 50 -12.72 5.02 -5.39
N THR A 51 -13.66 5.25 -4.47
CA THR A 51 -13.35 5.85 -3.15
C THR A 51 -12.64 4.82 -2.27
N VAL A 52 -11.41 5.13 -1.85
CA VAL A 52 -10.62 4.23 -1.00
C VAL A 52 -10.97 4.37 0.48
N PHE A 53 -11.15 5.59 0.97
CA PHE A 53 -11.65 5.88 2.32
C PHE A 53 -12.38 7.23 2.32
N ALA A 54 -13.30 7.42 3.26
CA ALA A 54 -14.02 8.67 3.42
C ALA A 54 -13.50 9.50 4.60
N GLN A 55 -13.74 10.82 4.56
CA GLN A 55 -13.53 11.67 5.72
C GLN A 55 -14.37 11.18 6.90
N ASP A 56 -13.82 11.27 8.11
CA ASP A 56 -14.45 10.84 9.37
C ASP A 56 -14.70 9.31 9.49
N GLU A 57 -14.22 8.53 8.53
CA GLU A 57 -14.19 7.07 8.63
C GLU A 57 -13.10 6.61 9.60
N MET A 58 -13.46 5.74 10.54
CA MET A 58 -12.49 5.14 11.47
C MET A 58 -11.49 4.28 10.68
N THR A 59 -10.23 4.71 10.68
CA THR A 59 -9.18 4.04 9.92
C THR A 59 -8.57 2.88 10.73
N THR A 60 -8.49 1.70 10.10
CA THR A 60 -7.83 0.50 10.67
C THR A 60 -6.59 0.08 9.89
N SER A 61 -6.31 0.75 8.77
CA SER A 61 -5.26 0.40 7.81
C SER A 61 -4.60 1.66 7.27
N PHE A 62 -3.31 1.58 6.96
CA PHE A 62 -2.62 2.59 6.15
C PHE A 62 -2.29 1.99 4.78
N TYR A 63 -2.10 2.87 3.79
CA TYR A 63 -1.85 2.47 2.41
C TYR A 63 -0.54 3.05 1.92
N ASN A 64 0.22 2.23 1.20
CA ASN A 64 1.32 2.69 0.35
C ASN A 64 0.87 2.61 -1.10
N LEU A 65 0.87 3.74 -1.81
CA LEU A 65 0.54 3.75 -3.23
C LEU A 65 1.74 3.21 -4.02
N ARG A 66 1.56 2.04 -4.64
CA ARG A 66 2.60 1.39 -5.46
C ARG A 66 2.61 1.89 -6.90
N GLU A 67 1.43 2.07 -7.48
CA GLU A 67 1.23 2.49 -8.87
C GLU A 67 -0.05 3.33 -9.00
N GLY A 68 -0.10 4.20 -10.01
CA GLY A 68 -1.25 5.06 -10.27
C GLY A 68 -1.23 6.40 -9.51
N ILE A 69 -2.40 7.04 -9.41
CA ILE A 69 -2.58 8.34 -8.77
C ILE A 69 -3.80 8.26 -7.86
N MET A 70 -3.66 8.78 -6.63
CA MET A 70 -4.76 8.94 -5.69
C MET A 70 -5.04 10.41 -5.46
N LEU A 71 -6.28 10.85 -5.70
CA LEU A 71 -6.73 12.20 -5.37
C LEU A 71 -7.17 12.23 -3.90
N LEU A 72 -6.39 12.88 -3.05
CA LEU A 72 -6.80 13.18 -1.68
C LEU A 72 -7.45 14.57 -1.65
N TYR A 73 -8.69 14.63 -1.19
CA TYR A 73 -9.41 15.88 -0.97
C TYR A 73 -10.13 15.85 0.38
N LYS A 74 -10.46 17.02 0.90
CA LYS A 74 -11.20 17.19 2.15
C LYS A 74 -12.53 17.86 1.85
N LEU A 75 -13.61 17.36 2.44
CA LEU A 75 -14.88 18.07 2.47
C LEU A 75 -14.78 19.15 3.55
N LEU A 76 -14.72 20.40 3.10
CA LEU A 76 -14.86 21.55 3.98
C LEU A 76 -16.37 21.75 4.26
N PRO A 77 -16.77 22.58 5.24
CA PRO A 77 -17.95 23.40 4.97
C PRO A 77 -17.80 24.14 3.63
#